data_AF-A0A952JH37-F1
#
_entry.id   AF-A0A952JH37-F1
#
_cell.length_a   1.000
_cell.length_b   1.000
_cell.length_c   1.000
_cell.angle_alpha   90.00
_cell.angle_beta   90.00
_cell.angle_gamma   90.00
#
_symmetry.space_group_name_H-M   'P 1'
#
loop_
_entity.id
_entity.type
_entity.pdbx_description
1 polymer ?
#
loop_
_entity_poly.entity_id
_entity_poly.type
_entity_poly.pdbx_seq_one_letter_code
_entity_poly.pdbx_strand_id
1 'polypeptide(L)'
;MIDPTNDISNLDLPVAKVIRQALSDLSSSSQIALLQSTSADEFFSHRVDIYLQSLEDAMHAGYDESGAKEIALKECLHGLMPDDGEVLET
;
A
#
# COMPACT_ATOMS: atom_id res chain seq x y z
N MET A 1 -24.05 -22.30 14.75
CA MET A 1 -23.04 -21.32 15.19
C MET A 1 -22.18 -21.07 13.97
N ILE A 2 -22.18 -19.85 13.45
CA ILE A 2 -21.37 -19.43 12.30
C ILE A 2 -20.22 -18.66 12.94
N ASP A 3 -18.99 -19.17 12.81
CA ASP A 3 -17.79 -18.60 13.43
C ASP A 3 -17.63 -17.11 13.04
N PRO A 4 -17.71 -16.16 13.99
CA PRO A 4 -17.60 -14.74 13.68
C PRO A 4 -16.14 -14.24 13.56
N THR A 5 -15.19 -15.12 13.23
CA THR A 5 -13.76 -14.88 13.49
C THR A 5 -12.88 -15.17 12.28
N ASN A 6 -13.10 -14.48 11.16
CA ASN A 6 -11.97 -14.18 10.26
C ASN A 6 -12.24 -13.04 9.26
N ASP A 7 -12.92 -11.96 9.69
CA ASP A 7 -12.75 -10.67 9.01
C ASP A 7 -11.33 -10.18 9.32
N ILE A 8 -10.36 -10.69 8.56
CA ILE A 8 -8.98 -10.24 8.62
C ILE A 8 -9.02 -8.77 8.20
N SER A 9 -8.86 -7.88 9.17
CA SER A 9 -8.78 -6.45 8.89
C SER A 9 -7.59 -6.19 7.98
N ASN A 10 -7.71 -5.25 7.04
CA ASN A 10 -6.63 -4.88 6.12
C ASN A 10 -5.29 -4.60 6.84
N LEU A 11 -5.36 -4.14 8.09
CA LEU A 11 -4.25 -3.84 8.98
C LEU A 11 -3.48 -5.06 9.50
N ASP A 12 -4.10 -6.23 9.49
CA ASP A 12 -3.51 -7.49 9.93
C ASP A 12 -2.72 -8.18 8.79
N LEU A 13 -2.94 -7.74 7.55
CA LEU A 13 -2.24 -8.26 6.38
C LEU A 13 -0.74 -7.93 6.43
N PRO A 14 0.14 -8.82 5.92
CA PRO A 14 1.58 -8.59 5.91
C PRO A 14 1.97 -7.32 5.15
N VAL A 15 1.22 -6.96 4.10
CA VAL A 15 1.43 -5.73 3.34
C VAL A 15 1.21 -4.47 4.19
N ALA A 16 0.28 -4.48 5.17
CA ALA A 16 0.10 -3.35 6.08
C ALA A 16 1.35 -3.08 6.92
N LYS A 17 2.08 -4.14 7.32
CA LYS A 17 3.35 -4.00 8.04
C LYS A 17 4.42 -3.36 7.15
N VAL A 18 4.46 -3.70 5.87
CA VAL A 18 5.40 -3.10 4.90
C VAL A 18 5.08 -1.62 4.70
N ILE A 19 3.81 -1.26 4.51
CA ILE A 19 3.39 0.14 4.35
C ILE A 19 3.68 0.94 5.62
N ARG A 20 3.45 0.37 6.81
CA ARG A 20 3.81 0.98 8.10
C ARG A 20 5.31 1.23 8.21
N GLN A 21 6.13 0.27 7.82
CA GLN A 21 7.58 0.39 7.84
C GLN A 21 8.04 1.49 6.87
N ALA A 22 7.50 1.52 5.65
CA ALA A 22 7.82 2.54 4.65
C ALA A 22 7.40 3.94 5.11
N LEU A 23 6.20 4.10 5.70
CA LEU A 23 5.77 5.37 6.27
C LEU A 23 6.68 5.79 7.44
N SER A 24 7.08 4.85 8.31
CA SER A 24 7.96 5.15 9.44
C SER A 24 9.39 5.49 9.03
N ASP A 25 9.83 5.05 7.86
CA ASP A 25 11.15 5.37 7.29
C ASP A 25 11.22 6.83 6.79
N LEU A 26 10.07 7.38 6.40
CA LEU A 26 9.95 8.77 5.98
C LEU A 26 10.16 9.75 7.13
N SER A 27 10.63 10.95 6.80
CA SER A 27 10.69 12.08 7.73
C SER A 27 9.30 12.48 8.22
N SER A 28 9.20 12.96 9.46
CA SER A 28 7.92 13.36 10.09
C SER A 28 7.11 14.33 9.24
N SER A 29 7.77 15.25 8.52
CA SER A 29 7.12 16.19 7.60
C SER A 29 6.40 15.48 6.44
N SER A 30 7.04 14.46 5.87
CA SER A 30 6.46 13.66 4.78
C SER A 30 5.32 12.76 5.28
N GLN A 31 5.45 12.21 6.49
CA GLN A 31 4.36 11.46 7.12
C GLN A 31 3.13 12.34 7.33
N ILE A 32 3.30 13.54 7.87
CA ILE A 32 2.22 14.53 8.06
C ILE A 32 1.62 14.94 6.69
N ALA A 33 2.48 15.15 5.70
CA ALA A 33 2.06 15.51 4.35
C ALA A 33 1.35 14.37 3.60
N LEU A 34 1.60 13.10 3.93
CA LEU A 34 0.88 11.96 3.35
C LEU A 34 -0.42 11.66 4.09
N LEU A 35 -0.44 11.88 5.40
CA LEU A 35 -1.63 11.64 6.20
C LEU A 35 -2.71 12.70 5.96
N GLN A 36 -2.36 13.95 5.57
CA GLN A 36 -3.28 15.06 5.19
C GLN A 36 -4.63 15.10 5.93
N SER A 37 -4.66 14.85 7.25
CA SER A 37 -5.86 14.80 8.13
C SER A 37 -6.64 13.47 8.21
N THR A 38 -6.13 12.40 7.60
CA THR A 38 -6.60 11.02 7.78
C THR A 38 -5.79 10.32 8.88
N SER A 39 -6.42 9.37 9.57
CA SER A 39 -5.74 8.55 10.57
C SER A 39 -4.75 7.60 9.88
N ALA A 40 -3.62 7.32 10.51
CA ALA A 40 -2.65 6.36 9.97
C ALA A 40 -3.29 5.00 9.65
N ASP A 41 -4.22 4.58 10.49
CA ASP A 41 -5.03 3.37 10.30
C ASP A 41 -5.82 3.36 8.98
N GLU A 42 -6.60 4.42 8.73
CA GLU A 42 -7.35 4.57 7.47
C GLU A 42 -6.42 4.67 6.26
N PHE A 43 -5.30 5.39 6.41
CA PHE A 43 -4.27 5.45 5.37
C PHE A 43 -3.74 4.06 5.03
N PHE A 44 -3.40 3.24 6.03
CA PHE A 44 -2.93 1.88 5.81
C PHE A 44 -4.02 1.01 5.17
N SER A 45 -5.26 1.09 5.67
CA SER A 45 -6.37 0.32 5.11
C SER A 45 -6.58 0.65 3.63
N HIS A 46 -6.57 1.93 3.27
CA HIS A 46 -6.73 2.38 1.88
C HIS A 46 -5.55 1.94 1.00
N ARG A 47 -4.32 2.01 1.50
CA ARG A 47 -3.15 1.52 0.74
C ARG A 47 -3.17 0.01 0.53
N VAL A 48 -3.67 -0.75 1.50
CA VAL A 48 -3.84 -2.21 1.36
C VAL A 48 -4.95 -2.53 0.37
N ASP A 49 -6.02 -1.75 0.32
CA ASP A 49 -7.08 -1.89 -0.69
C ASP A 49 -6.52 -1.72 -2.11
N ILE A 50 -5.72 -0.65 -2.32
CA ILE A 50 -4.99 -0.42 -3.58
C ILE A 50 -4.09 -1.61 -3.92
N TYR A 51 -3.35 -2.15 -2.95
CA TYR A 51 -2.51 -3.33 -3.17
C TYR A 51 -3.34 -4.53 -3.68
N LEU A 52 -4.47 -4.83 -3.05
CA LEU A 52 -5.31 -5.96 -3.44
C LEU A 52 -5.90 -5.75 -4.84
N GLN A 53 -6.36 -4.53 -5.13
CA GLN A 53 -6.90 -4.18 -6.45
C GLN A 53 -5.84 -4.30 -7.55
N SER A 54 -4.66 -3.74 -7.34
CA SER A 54 -3.55 -3.84 -8.30
C SER A 54 -3.04 -5.27 -8.46
N LEU A 55 -3.07 -6.07 -7.39
CA LEU A 55 -2.70 -7.48 -7.44
C LEU A 55 -3.68 -8.27 -8.32
N GLU A 56 -4.98 -8.05 -8.12
CA GLU A 56 -6.03 -8.68 -8.94
C GLU A 56 -5.90 -8.26 -10.41
N ASP A 57 -5.70 -6.96 -10.68
CA ASP A 57 -5.52 -6.45 -12.03
C ASP A 57 -4.30 -7.08 -12.73
N ALA A 58 -3.15 -7.14 -12.04
CA ALA A 58 -1.95 -7.76 -12.59
C ALA A 58 -2.12 -9.28 -12.80
N MET A 59 -2.80 -9.98 -11.89
CA MET A 59 -3.13 -11.39 -12.11
C MET A 59 -4.05 -11.58 -13.33
N HIS A 60 -5.04 -10.72 -13.51
CA HIS A 60 -5.92 -10.72 -14.69
C HIS A 60 -5.18 -10.38 -15.99
N ALA A 61 -4.16 -9.52 -15.93
CA ALA A 61 -3.30 -9.20 -17.06
C ALA A 61 -2.33 -10.34 -17.44
N GLY A 62 -2.30 -11.43 -16.67
CA GLY A 62 -1.49 -12.62 -16.96
C GLY A 62 -0.08 -12.59 -16.37
N TYR A 63 0.19 -11.71 -15.41
CA TYR A 63 1.43 -11.73 -14.65
C TYR A 63 1.43 -12.89 -13.64
N ASP A 64 2.58 -13.52 -13.45
CA ASP A 64 2.79 -14.49 -12.37
C ASP A 64 2.61 -13.85 -10.99
N GLU A 65 2.30 -14.66 -9.98
CA GLU A 65 2.05 -14.18 -8.60
C GLU A 65 3.17 -13.26 -8.08
N SER A 66 4.43 -13.57 -8.36
CA SER A 66 5.56 -12.73 -7.92
C SER A 66 5.59 -11.38 -8.64
N GLY A 67 5.30 -11.34 -9.95
CA GLY A 67 5.25 -10.10 -10.72
C GLY A 67 4.05 -9.25 -10.32
N ALA A 68 2.89 -9.86 -10.14
CA ALA A 68 1.68 -9.17 -9.67
C ALA A 68 1.89 -8.55 -8.28
N LYS A 69 2.52 -9.28 -7.35
CA LYS A 69 2.87 -8.76 -6.02
C LYS A 69 3.83 -7.57 -6.08
N GLU A 70 4.82 -7.60 -6.98
CA GLU A 70 5.77 -6.50 -7.16
C GLU A 70 5.09 -5.24 -7.69
N ILE A 71 4.25 -5.38 -8.72
CA ILE A 71 3.46 -4.28 -9.29
C ILE A 71 2.55 -3.68 -8.21
N ALA A 72 1.77 -4.51 -7.52
CA ALA A 72 0.88 -4.08 -6.46
C ALA A 72 1.60 -3.39 -5.30
N LEU A 73 2.78 -3.91 -4.91
CA LEU A 73 3.58 -3.32 -3.86
C LEU A 73 4.12 -1.93 -4.26
N LYS A 74 4.53 -1.79 -5.52
CA LYS A 74 4.99 -0.51 -6.06
C LYS A 74 3.87 0.54 -6.06
N GLU A 75 2.66 0.15 -6.47
CA GLU A 75 1.48 1.03 -6.45
C GLU A 75 1.06 1.41 -5.03
N CYS A 76 1.02 0.45 -4.09
CA CYS A 76 0.61 0.76 -2.72
C CYS A 76 1.64 1.63 -1.97
N LEU A 77 2.92 1.50 -2.31
CA LEU A 77 4.02 2.32 -1.80
C LEU A 77 4.28 3.58 -2.65
N HIS A 78 3.48 3.82 -3.68
CA HIS A 78 3.63 4.99 -4.54
C HIS A 78 3.40 6.29 -3.75
N GLY A 79 4.39 7.18 -3.77
CA GLY A 79 4.45 8.39 -2.95
C GLY A 79 4.96 8.20 -1.51
N LEU A 80 5.23 6.95 -1.09
CA LEU A 80 5.93 6.65 0.17
C LEU A 80 7.43 6.43 -0.03
N MET A 81 7.83 5.95 -1.21
CA MET A 81 9.24 5.90 -1.59
C MET A 81 9.66 7.25 -2.18
N PRO A 82 10.92 7.70 -1.96
CA PRO A 82 11.45 8.83 -2.71
C PRO A 82 11.31 8.48 -4.19
N ASP A 83 10.60 9.33 -4.90
CA ASP A 83 10.40 9.18 -6.32
C ASP A 83 11.78 9.29 -6.99
N ASP A 84 12.36 8.17 -7.40
CA ASP A 84 13.60 8.12 -8.19
C ASP A 84 13.32 8.52 -9.66
N GLY A 85 12.35 9.41 -9.89
CA GLY A 85 11.72 9.67 -11.18
C GLY A 85 11.35 11.14 -11.37
N GLU A 86 12.34 12.02 -11.26
CA GLU A 86 12.30 13.31 -11.94
C GLU A 86 11.84 13.11 -13.41
N VAL A 87 10.61 13.49 -13.72
CA VAL A 87 10.26 14.02 -15.04
C VAL A 87 9.67 15.41 -14.85
N LEU A 88 10.60 16.33 -14.60
CA LEU A 88 10.42 17.72 -14.95
C LEU A 88 10.20 17.78 -16.47
N GLU A 89 8.95 17.86 -16.93
CA GLU A 89 8.67 18.34 -18.28
C GLU A 89 8.22 19.81 -18.17
N THR A 90 9.13 20.69 -18.62
CA THR A 90 8.95 22.15 -18.72
C THR A 90 8.16 22.51 -19.96
#